data_AF-A0A8K0CNE3-F1
#
_entry.id   AF-A0A8K0CNE3-F1
#
_cell.length_a   1.000
_cell.length_b   1.000
_cell.length_c   1.000
_cell.angle_alpha   90.00
_cell.angle_beta   90.00
_cell.angle_gamma   90.00
#
_symmetry.space_group_name_H-M   'P 1'
#
loop_
_entity.id
_entity.type
_entity.pdbx_description
1 polymer ?
#
loop_
_entity_poly.entity_id
_entity_poly.type
_entity_poly.pdbx_seq_one_letter_code
_entity_poly.pdbx_strand_id
1 'polypeptide(L)'
;MFTGLSTAMNLIAFEGKYPLELKNNLENSFPLSKLKTVVMKILSSKQNTAHLINKFEEYLIYDDILCYTWKILPSLTAKSNPSDIYIMNYLLLLGKMHVQKNSETKVLCCVDEETASAFTFDQAVTRRSLNKIWNCTMLWEHSPATHKQLLIVLLERVLPYLDKPLLMTDFLMDSLDVGGPVSLLALQGIFTMIQVHNLDYPNIFAKLYSMFEPEIFHTKFKARLFYLSDLFLSSTHLPEGLVAAFAKRLARLALVAPSEDIIIICMFIGNLILR
;
A
#
# COMPACT_ATOMS: atom_id res chain seq x y z
N MET A 1 -6.79 23.78 -12.14
CA MET A 1 -5.73 22.74 -11.97
C MET A 1 -6.05 21.44 -12.71
N PHE A 2 -7.25 20.86 -12.58
CA PHE A 2 -7.62 19.63 -13.29
C PHE A 2 -7.57 19.71 -14.81
N THR A 3 -7.91 20.86 -15.38
CA THR A 3 -7.78 21.14 -16.81
C THR A 3 -6.31 21.13 -17.23
N GLY A 4 -5.43 21.75 -16.43
CA GLY A 4 -3.98 21.80 -16.68
C GLY A 4 -3.29 20.43 -16.71
N LEU A 5 -3.65 19.52 -15.78
CA LEU A 5 -3.12 18.15 -15.80
C LEU A 5 -3.58 17.40 -17.06
N SER A 6 -4.87 17.51 -17.40
CA SER A 6 -5.42 16.86 -18.58
C SER A 6 -4.80 17.38 -19.88
N THR A 7 -4.61 18.70 -20.00
CA THR A 7 -3.90 19.27 -21.15
C THR A 7 -2.45 18.82 -21.21
N ALA A 8 -1.74 18.74 -20.08
CA ALA A 8 -0.36 18.26 -20.06
C ALA A 8 -0.24 16.79 -20.48
N MET A 9 -1.16 15.93 -19.99
CA MET A 9 -1.21 14.52 -20.39
C MET A 9 -1.59 14.34 -21.86
N ASN A 10 -2.54 15.14 -22.36
CA ASN A 10 -2.89 15.13 -23.79
C ASN A 10 -1.71 15.57 -24.65
N LEU A 11 -0.96 16.61 -24.24
CA LEU A 11 0.26 17.03 -24.96
C LEU A 11 1.32 15.92 -24.96
N ILE A 12 1.53 15.25 -23.83
CA ILE A 12 2.42 14.08 -23.73
C ILE A 12 1.97 12.96 -24.67
N ALA A 13 0.66 12.67 -24.72
CA ALA A 13 0.09 11.66 -25.60
C ALA A 13 0.29 12.02 -27.09
N PHE A 14 0.05 13.28 -27.47
CA PHE A 14 0.27 13.74 -28.84
C PHE A 14 1.74 13.71 -29.24
N GLU A 15 2.65 14.10 -28.36
CA GLU A 15 4.09 14.07 -28.63
C GLU A 15 4.63 12.64 -28.70
N GLY A 16 4.10 11.73 -27.88
CA GLY A 16 4.43 10.31 -27.98
C GLY A 16 3.94 9.69 -29.30
N LYS A 17 2.74 10.08 -29.75
CA LYS A 17 2.17 9.65 -31.05
C LYS A 17 2.85 10.25 -32.26
N TYR A 18 3.38 11.47 -32.14
CA TYR A 18 4.01 12.20 -33.23
C TYR A 18 5.37 12.75 -32.79
N PRO A 19 6.39 11.88 -32.61
CA PRO A 19 7.72 12.31 -32.19
C PRO A 19 8.37 13.17 -33.28
N LEU A 20 9.00 14.26 -32.87
CA LEU A 20 9.74 15.15 -33.78
C LEU A 20 11.02 14.50 -34.34
N GLU A 21 11.58 13.52 -33.63
CA GLU A 21 12.73 12.72 -34.05
C GLU A 21 12.35 11.23 -34.01
N LEU A 22 12.31 10.57 -35.17
CA LEU A 22 12.19 9.11 -35.30
C LEU A 22 13.50 8.45 -34.84
N LYS A 23 13.71 8.37 -33.53
CA LYS A 23 14.83 7.59 -32.97
C LYS A 23 14.47 6.11 -33.02
N ASN A 24 15.39 5.29 -33.53
CA ASN A 24 15.23 3.84 -33.76
C ASN A 24 14.77 2.99 -32.54
N ASN A 25 14.69 3.55 -31.33
CA ASN A 25 14.26 2.85 -30.13
C ASN A 25 12.91 3.42 -29.65
N LEU A 26 11.88 2.57 -29.56
CA LEU A 26 10.56 2.88 -28.98
C LEU A 26 10.67 3.49 -27.57
N GLU A 27 11.68 3.10 -26.79
CA GLU A 27 11.95 3.67 -25.45
C GLU A 27 12.36 5.16 -25.47
N ASN A 28 12.95 5.64 -26.58
CA ASN A 28 13.43 7.02 -26.72
C ASN A 28 12.39 7.97 -27.32
N SER A 29 11.25 7.46 -27.77
CA SER A 29 10.16 8.27 -28.34
C SER A 29 9.27 8.88 -27.25
N PHE A 30 9.28 8.33 -26.03
CA PHE A 30 8.41 8.79 -24.96
C PHE A 30 8.95 10.07 -24.28
N PRO A 31 8.13 11.12 -24.04
CA PRO A 31 8.58 12.39 -23.46
C PRO A 31 8.78 12.30 -21.94
N LEU A 32 9.82 11.57 -21.51
CA LEU A 32 10.15 11.30 -20.10
C LEU A 32 10.42 12.56 -19.28
N SER A 33 11.07 13.57 -19.86
CA SER A 33 11.39 14.82 -19.18
C SER A 33 10.13 15.61 -18.80
N LYS A 34 9.13 15.62 -19.69
CA LYS A 34 7.84 16.28 -19.48
C LYS A 34 7.01 15.52 -18.46
N LEU A 35 6.93 14.19 -18.57
CA LEU A 35 6.28 13.37 -17.56
C LEU A 35 6.92 13.57 -16.17
N LYS A 36 8.25 13.60 -16.10
CA LYS A 36 8.98 13.88 -14.85
C LYS A 36 8.59 15.22 -14.24
N THR A 37 8.44 16.26 -15.06
CA THR A 37 8.04 17.59 -14.60
C THR A 37 6.60 17.60 -14.05
N VAL A 38 5.69 16.88 -14.72
CA VAL A 38 4.31 16.69 -14.24
C VAL A 38 4.29 15.96 -12.90
N VAL A 39 4.98 14.82 -12.79
CA VAL A 39 5.06 14.03 -11.55
C VAL A 39 5.71 14.84 -10.43
N MET A 40 6.78 15.59 -10.70
CA MET A 40 7.41 16.48 -9.71
C MET A 40 6.44 17.55 -9.19
N LYS A 41 5.54 18.05 -10.04
CA LYS A 41 4.52 19.02 -9.61
C LYS A 41 3.39 18.37 -8.82
N ILE A 42 3.03 17.12 -9.15
CA ILE A 42 2.11 16.31 -8.34
C ILE A 42 2.72 16.07 -6.95
N LEU A 43 4.01 15.75 -6.88
CA LEU A 43 4.76 15.54 -5.64
C LEU A 43 5.21 16.86 -4.98
N SER A 44 4.44 17.93 -5.05
CA SER A 44 4.87 19.21 -4.47
C SER A 44 4.96 19.15 -2.94
N SER A 45 5.97 19.80 -2.35
CA SER A 45 6.14 19.91 -0.90
C SER A 45 5.24 20.96 -0.23
N LYS A 46 4.56 21.81 -1.02
CA LYS A 46 3.86 23.01 -0.54
C LYS A 46 2.36 22.80 -0.30
N GLN A 47 1.73 21.88 -1.03
CA GLN A 47 0.29 21.68 -0.99
C GLN A 47 -0.04 20.18 -1.04
N ASN A 48 -1.12 19.80 -0.37
CA ASN A 48 -1.69 18.46 -0.51
C ASN A 48 -2.30 18.34 -1.91
N THR A 49 -1.82 17.37 -2.68
CA THR A 49 -2.21 17.16 -4.09
C THR A 49 -3.04 15.89 -4.28
N ALA A 50 -3.66 15.36 -3.22
CA ALA A 50 -4.50 14.16 -3.27
C ALA A 50 -5.52 14.18 -4.43
N HIS A 51 -6.16 15.31 -4.67
CA HIS A 51 -7.10 15.45 -5.79
C HIS A 51 -6.45 15.28 -7.16
N LEU A 52 -5.23 15.80 -7.35
CA LEU A 52 -4.48 15.62 -8.59
C LEU A 52 -4.02 14.18 -8.76
N ILE A 53 -3.63 13.51 -7.67
CA ILE A 53 -3.25 12.10 -7.66
C ILE A 53 -4.44 11.22 -8.06
N ASN A 54 -5.63 11.49 -7.51
CA ASN A 54 -6.85 10.76 -7.89
C ASN A 54 -7.21 10.95 -9.35
N LYS A 55 -6.99 12.14 -9.92
CA LYS A 55 -7.16 12.34 -11.36
C LYS A 55 -6.05 11.67 -12.17
N PHE A 56 -4.82 11.65 -11.66
CA PHE A 56 -3.70 10.99 -12.31
C PHE A 56 -3.87 9.46 -12.38
N GLU A 57 -4.60 8.87 -11.43
CA GLU A 57 -4.99 7.46 -11.43
C GLU A 57 -5.73 7.04 -12.71
N GLU A 58 -6.53 7.92 -13.31
CA GLU A 58 -7.19 7.68 -14.60
C GLU A 58 -6.17 7.40 -15.72
N TYR A 59 -4.98 8.00 -15.63
CA TYR A 59 -3.89 7.81 -16.59
C TYR A 59 -2.97 6.64 -16.22
N LEU A 60 -3.00 6.14 -14.98
CA LEU A 60 -2.26 4.93 -14.58
C LEU A 60 -2.87 3.65 -15.15
N ILE A 61 -4.06 3.73 -15.75
CA ILE A 61 -4.69 2.66 -16.53
C ILE A 61 -3.85 2.33 -17.78
N TYR A 62 -3.05 3.28 -18.28
CA TYR A 62 -2.17 3.05 -19.41
C TYR A 62 -0.81 2.48 -18.97
N ASP A 63 -0.42 1.34 -19.54
CA ASP A 63 0.76 0.58 -19.13
C ASP A 63 2.08 1.33 -19.39
N ASP A 64 2.12 2.16 -20.44
CA ASP A 64 3.27 3.03 -20.76
C ASP A 64 3.46 4.12 -19.71
N ILE A 65 2.39 4.85 -19.37
CA ILE A 65 2.42 5.87 -18.32
C ILE A 65 2.83 5.24 -16.98
N LEU A 66 2.26 4.08 -16.64
CA LEU A 66 2.60 3.37 -15.39
C LEU A 66 4.09 2.96 -15.35
N CYS A 67 4.59 2.31 -16.41
CA CYS A 67 5.98 1.85 -16.49
C CYS A 67 6.97 3.02 -16.43
N TYR A 68 6.72 4.09 -17.20
CA TYR A 68 7.59 5.26 -17.20
C TYR A 68 7.51 6.06 -15.91
N THR A 69 6.35 6.10 -15.26
CA THR A 69 6.24 6.67 -13.91
C THR A 69 7.12 5.89 -12.93
N TRP A 70 7.08 4.55 -12.95
CA TRP A 70 8.00 3.71 -12.15
C TRP A 70 9.48 3.92 -12.47
N LYS A 71 9.84 4.19 -13.74
CA LYS A 71 11.23 4.50 -14.14
C LYS A 71 11.70 5.86 -13.60
N ILE A 72 10.81 6.87 -13.55
CA ILE A 72 11.15 8.24 -13.13
C ILE A 72 11.19 8.39 -11.60
N LEU A 73 10.29 7.70 -10.90
CA LEU A 73 10.03 7.89 -9.48
C LEU A 73 11.27 7.73 -8.56
N PRO A 74 12.21 6.78 -8.79
CA PRO A 74 13.46 6.68 -8.03
C PRO A 74 14.39 7.89 -8.18
N SER A 75 14.24 8.70 -9.23
CA SER A 75 15.01 9.95 -9.39
C SER A 75 14.39 11.13 -8.65
N LEU A 76 13.13 10.99 -8.22
CA LEU A 76 12.37 11.99 -7.47
C LEU A 76 12.33 11.67 -5.98
N THR A 77 12.81 10.49 -5.54
CA THR A 77 12.91 10.19 -4.11
C THR A 77 13.90 11.12 -3.43
N ALA A 78 13.43 11.82 -2.41
CA ALA A 78 14.29 12.65 -1.58
C ALA A 78 15.28 11.76 -0.82
N LYS A 79 16.57 12.08 -0.92
CA LYS A 79 17.62 11.37 -0.15
C LYS A 79 17.71 11.85 1.30
N SER A 80 17.23 13.06 1.57
CA SER A 80 17.08 13.64 2.91
C SER A 80 15.62 13.63 3.33
N ASN A 81 15.34 13.78 4.62
CA ASN A 81 13.98 13.86 5.17
C ASN A 81 13.18 14.99 4.48
N PRO A 82 12.13 14.65 3.71
CA PRO A 82 11.31 15.65 3.04
C PRO A 82 10.18 16.15 3.97
N SER A 83 9.39 17.12 3.52
CA SER A 83 8.25 17.61 4.31
C SER A 83 7.16 16.54 4.45
N ASP A 84 6.41 16.54 5.55
CA ASP A 84 5.32 15.58 5.79
C ASP A 84 4.27 15.58 4.65
N ILE A 85 3.99 16.76 4.06
CA ILE A 85 3.12 16.90 2.89
C ILE A 85 3.69 16.16 1.68
N TYR A 86 5.01 16.25 1.45
CA TYR A 86 5.67 15.52 0.37
C TYR A 86 5.56 14.02 0.58
N ILE A 87 5.84 13.54 1.81
CA ILE A 87 5.71 12.13 2.18
C ILE A 87 4.30 11.63 1.92
N MET A 88 3.28 12.36 2.38
CA MET A 88 1.88 11.99 2.18
C MET A 88 1.52 11.90 0.70
N ASN A 89 1.84 12.93 -0.09
CA ASN A 89 1.57 12.93 -1.54
C ASN A 89 2.30 11.78 -2.24
N TYR A 90 3.53 11.49 -1.84
CA TYR A 90 4.34 10.41 -2.39
C TYR A 90 3.73 9.03 -2.08
N LEU A 91 3.32 8.80 -0.84
CA LEU A 91 2.68 7.55 -0.42
C LEU A 91 1.30 7.37 -1.07
N LEU A 92 0.53 8.44 -1.21
CA LEU A 92 -0.75 8.40 -1.92
C LEU A 92 -0.56 7.99 -3.39
N LEU A 93 0.42 8.58 -4.09
CA LEU A 93 0.74 8.18 -5.46
C LEU A 93 1.19 6.72 -5.52
N LEU A 94 2.10 6.30 -4.65
CA LEU A 94 2.59 4.91 -4.59
C LEU A 94 1.46 3.92 -4.32
N GLY A 95 0.48 4.29 -3.48
CA GLY A 95 -0.71 3.48 -3.20
C GLY A 95 -1.63 3.25 -4.41
N LYS A 96 -1.59 4.15 -5.40
CA LYS A 96 -2.36 4.05 -6.65
C LYS A 96 -1.61 3.31 -7.76
N MET A 97 -0.30 3.12 -7.65
CA MET A 97 0.50 2.47 -8.67
C MET A 97 0.48 0.94 -8.52
N HIS A 98 0.22 0.24 -9.62
CA HIS A 98 0.33 -1.22 -9.69
C HIS A 98 1.72 -1.65 -10.17
N VAL A 99 2.24 -2.74 -9.62
CA VAL A 99 3.54 -3.32 -10.06
C VAL A 99 3.34 -4.28 -11.23
N GLN A 100 2.17 -4.92 -11.32
CA GLN A 100 1.78 -5.80 -12.40
C GLN A 100 1.16 -5.02 -13.56
N LYS A 101 1.12 -5.65 -14.74
CA LYS A 101 0.44 -5.13 -15.93
C LYS A 101 -1.07 -5.04 -15.67
N ASN A 102 -1.72 -4.05 -16.27
CA ASN A 102 -3.18 -3.95 -16.19
C ASN A 102 -3.85 -5.08 -17.00
N SER A 103 -5.02 -5.53 -16.56
CA SER A 103 -5.77 -6.63 -17.19
C SER A 103 -6.10 -6.36 -18.67
N GLU A 104 -6.38 -5.09 -18.99
CA GLU A 104 -6.54 -4.60 -20.34
C GLU A 104 -5.32 -3.74 -20.69
N THR A 105 -4.54 -4.18 -21.68
CA THR A 105 -3.29 -3.54 -22.04
C THR A 105 -3.58 -2.33 -22.91
N LYS A 106 -3.62 -1.14 -22.31
CA LYS A 106 -3.86 0.12 -23.01
C LYS A 106 -2.57 0.92 -23.03
N VAL A 107 -2.22 1.46 -24.19
CA VAL A 107 -1.02 2.29 -24.38
C VAL A 107 -1.46 3.65 -24.88
N LEU A 108 -1.05 4.72 -24.19
CA LEU A 108 -1.49 6.08 -24.51
C LEU A 108 -0.66 6.71 -25.64
N CYS A 109 0.65 6.44 -25.65
CA CYS A 109 1.63 7.16 -26.46
C CYS A 109 2.09 6.40 -27.71
N CYS A 110 1.43 5.32 -28.11
CA CYS A 110 1.77 4.57 -29.34
C CYS A 110 1.00 5.07 -30.57
N VAL A 111 1.68 5.05 -31.71
CA VAL A 111 1.18 5.53 -33.02
C VAL A 111 0.23 4.51 -33.65
N ASP A 112 0.63 3.23 -33.64
CA ASP A 112 -0.07 2.12 -34.30
C ASP A 112 -0.26 0.90 -33.38
N GLU A 113 -1.27 0.07 -33.63
CA GLU A 113 -1.53 -1.17 -32.87
C GLU A 113 -0.31 -2.13 -32.87
N GLU A 114 0.49 -2.12 -33.94
CA GLU A 114 1.74 -2.88 -34.04
C GLU A 114 2.79 -2.38 -33.04
N THR A 115 2.98 -1.06 -32.91
CA THR A 115 3.90 -0.47 -31.92
C THR A 115 3.39 -0.62 -30.48
N ALA A 116 2.07 -0.63 -30.28
CA ALA A 116 1.47 -0.91 -28.98
C ALA A 116 1.68 -2.38 -28.56
N SER A 117 1.67 -3.31 -29.52
CA SER A 117 1.99 -4.73 -29.27
C SER A 117 3.48 -4.96 -29.01
N ALA A 118 4.36 -4.12 -29.56
CA ALA A 118 5.80 -4.14 -29.30
C ALA A 118 6.18 -3.58 -27.92
N PHE A 119 5.28 -2.84 -27.25
CA PHE A 119 5.53 -2.34 -25.91
C PHE A 119 5.55 -3.50 -24.90
N THR A 120 6.70 -3.69 -24.26
CA THR A 120 6.87 -4.69 -23.20
C THR A 120 6.86 -4.02 -21.84
N PHE A 121 5.92 -4.41 -21.00
CA PHE A 121 5.88 -4.00 -19.61
C PHE A 121 6.87 -4.86 -18.82
N ASP A 122 8.04 -4.31 -18.51
CA ASP A 122 9.06 -5.02 -17.73
C ASP A 122 8.77 -4.92 -16.22
N GLN A 123 8.12 -5.97 -15.70
CA GLN A 123 7.83 -6.10 -14.28
C GLN A 123 9.08 -6.21 -13.40
N ALA A 124 10.20 -6.70 -13.93
CA ALA A 124 11.44 -6.79 -13.15
C ALA A 124 12.04 -5.39 -12.90
N VAL A 125 11.94 -4.50 -13.90
CA VAL A 125 12.37 -3.10 -13.75
C VAL A 125 11.47 -2.35 -12.78
N THR A 126 10.14 -2.51 -12.86
CA THR A 126 9.21 -1.86 -11.91
C THR A 126 9.45 -2.35 -10.48
N ARG A 127 9.63 -3.67 -10.28
CA ARG A 127 9.98 -4.25 -8.97
C ARG A 127 11.31 -3.70 -8.44
N ARG A 128 12.34 -3.59 -9.28
CA ARG A 128 13.64 -3.03 -8.88
C ARG A 128 13.52 -1.55 -8.49
N SER A 129 12.77 -0.76 -9.26
CA SER A 129 12.49 0.64 -8.93
C SER A 129 11.73 0.78 -7.61
N LEU A 130 10.72 -0.06 -7.39
CA LEU A 130 9.97 -0.11 -6.13
C LEU A 130 10.89 -0.38 -4.94
N ASN A 131 11.73 -1.43 -4.99
CA ASN A 131 12.65 -1.75 -3.89
C ASN A 131 13.63 -0.60 -3.60
N LYS A 132 14.15 0.08 -4.64
CA LYS A 132 15.00 1.28 -4.46
C LYS A 132 14.26 2.42 -3.78
N ILE A 133 13.02 2.68 -4.20
CA ILE A 133 12.19 3.72 -3.61
C ILE A 133 11.91 3.39 -2.14
N TRP A 134 11.52 2.14 -1.87
CA TRP A 134 11.08 1.71 -0.55
C TRP A 134 12.19 1.82 0.49
N ASN A 135 13.41 1.45 0.11
CA ASN A 135 14.60 1.60 0.97
C ASN A 135 14.86 3.06 1.37
N CYS A 136 14.50 4.04 0.52
CA CYS A 136 14.61 5.45 0.89
C CYS A 136 13.41 5.91 1.72
N THR A 137 12.18 5.53 1.35
CA THR A 137 10.95 6.00 2.03
C THR A 137 10.87 5.53 3.48
N MET A 138 11.41 4.34 3.77
CA MET A 138 11.49 3.79 5.13
C MET A 138 12.40 4.60 6.06
N LEU A 139 13.40 5.30 5.51
CA LEU A 139 14.35 6.10 6.29
C LEU A 139 13.83 7.50 6.63
N TRP A 140 12.71 7.92 6.03
CA TRP A 140 12.13 9.22 6.32
C TRP A 140 11.48 9.27 7.70
N GLU A 141 11.47 10.46 8.31
CA GLU A 141 10.71 10.70 9.53
C GLU A 141 9.23 10.83 9.21
N HIS A 142 8.41 9.96 9.82
CA HIS A 142 6.97 9.90 9.57
C HIS A 142 6.19 10.47 10.76
N SER A 143 5.24 11.37 10.49
CA SER A 143 4.20 11.74 11.43
C SER A 143 3.20 10.59 11.62
N PRO A 144 2.35 10.61 12.66
CA PRO A 144 1.35 9.56 12.86
C PRO A 144 0.42 9.33 11.65
N ALA A 145 0.13 10.40 10.89
CA ALA A 145 -0.70 10.31 9.69
C ALA A 145 0.04 9.66 8.52
N THR A 146 1.28 10.06 8.26
CA THR A 146 2.10 9.49 7.17
C THR A 146 2.53 8.07 7.48
N HIS A 147 2.82 7.75 8.74
CA HIS A 147 3.14 6.40 9.20
C HIS A 147 1.96 5.43 8.98
N LYS A 148 0.74 5.85 9.32
CA LYS A 148 -0.47 5.07 9.01
C LYS A 148 -0.62 4.82 7.50
N GLN A 149 -0.43 5.86 6.68
CA GLN A 149 -0.53 5.73 5.22
C GLN A 149 0.58 4.82 4.66
N LEU A 150 1.80 4.91 5.20
CA LEU A 150 2.94 4.06 4.84
C LEU A 150 2.60 2.58 5.09
N LEU A 151 2.02 2.25 6.25
CA LEU A 151 1.58 0.89 6.56
C LEU A 151 0.51 0.39 5.59
N ILE A 152 -0.49 1.19 5.23
CA ILE A 152 -1.51 0.79 4.25
C ILE A 152 -0.85 0.44 2.92
N VAL A 153 0.02 1.32 2.42
CA VAL A 153 0.74 1.11 1.15
C VAL A 153 1.68 -0.09 1.23
N LEU A 154 2.38 -0.27 2.35
CA LEU A 154 3.24 -1.42 2.59
C LEU A 154 2.47 -2.72 2.40
N LEU A 155 1.37 -2.87 3.13
CA LEU A 155 0.61 -4.13 3.20
C LEU A 155 -0.11 -4.45 1.90
N GLU A 156 -0.70 -3.44 1.26
CA GLU A 156 -1.58 -3.66 0.10
C GLU A 156 -0.82 -3.65 -1.23
N ARG A 157 0.32 -2.95 -1.32
CA ARG A 157 1.01 -2.70 -2.59
C ARG A 157 2.45 -3.17 -2.62
N VAL A 158 3.18 -3.09 -1.52
CA VAL A 158 4.65 -3.23 -1.56
C VAL A 158 5.13 -4.60 -1.10
N LEU A 159 4.58 -5.11 0.01
CA LEU A 159 5.02 -6.34 0.67
C LEU A 159 5.17 -7.55 -0.29
N PRO A 160 4.24 -7.81 -1.23
CA PRO A 160 4.36 -8.96 -2.15
C PRO A 160 5.54 -8.88 -3.13
N TYR A 161 6.07 -7.67 -3.38
CA TYR A 161 7.10 -7.42 -4.39
C TYR A 161 8.46 -7.07 -3.79
N LEU A 162 8.58 -7.03 -2.46
CA LEU A 162 9.87 -6.80 -1.81
C LEU A 162 10.83 -7.95 -2.08
N ASP A 163 12.11 -7.62 -2.24
CA ASP A 163 13.17 -8.64 -2.39
C ASP A 163 13.49 -9.31 -1.05
N LYS A 164 13.43 -8.54 0.04
CA LYS A 164 13.73 -8.98 1.41
C LYS A 164 12.64 -8.51 2.39
N PRO A 165 11.45 -9.14 2.39
CA PRO A 165 10.34 -8.73 3.24
C PRO A 165 10.66 -8.86 4.74
N LEU A 166 11.57 -9.77 5.12
CA LEU A 166 12.01 -9.97 6.51
C LEU A 166 12.64 -8.71 7.15
N LEU A 167 13.18 -7.79 6.35
CA LEU A 167 13.71 -6.52 6.86
C LEU A 167 12.62 -5.59 7.41
N MET A 168 11.35 -5.84 7.07
CA MET A 168 10.22 -5.06 7.54
C MET A 168 9.74 -5.51 8.93
N THR A 169 10.26 -6.63 9.45
CA THR A 169 9.82 -7.19 10.73
C THR A 169 10.03 -6.20 11.88
N ASP A 170 11.22 -5.62 12.00
CA ASP A 170 11.54 -4.66 13.07
C ASP A 170 10.62 -3.44 13.00
N PHE A 171 10.46 -2.88 11.81
CA PHE A 171 9.53 -1.77 11.57
C PHE A 171 8.08 -2.12 11.94
N LEU A 172 7.61 -3.32 11.60
CA LEU A 172 6.26 -3.78 11.92
C LEU A 172 6.09 -4.02 13.43
N MET A 173 7.12 -4.53 14.11
CA MET A 173 7.12 -4.70 15.57
C MET A 173 7.06 -3.33 16.28
N ASP A 174 7.89 -2.37 15.87
CA ASP A 174 7.86 -1.00 16.41
C ASP A 174 6.48 -0.37 16.20
N SER A 175 5.90 -0.54 15.01
CA SER A 175 4.56 -0.04 14.67
C SER A 175 3.45 -0.69 15.51
N LEU A 176 3.67 -1.92 15.97
CA LEU A 176 2.73 -2.65 16.81
C LEU A 176 2.68 -2.12 18.25
N ASP A 177 3.77 -1.52 18.71
CA ASP A 177 3.90 -0.93 20.05
C ASP A 177 3.35 0.51 20.14
N VAL A 178 3.16 1.19 19.01
CA VAL A 178 2.52 2.52 18.95
C VAL A 178 1.07 2.51 19.44
N GLY A 179 0.35 1.41 19.22
CA GLY A 179 -1.06 1.28 19.57
C GLY A 179 -2.05 1.91 18.57
N GLY A 180 -3.35 1.84 18.90
CA GLY A 180 -4.43 2.40 18.10
C GLY A 180 -4.58 1.80 16.68
N PRO A 181 -5.01 2.59 15.68
CA PRO A 181 -5.20 2.10 14.31
C PRO A 181 -3.92 1.61 13.62
N VAL A 182 -2.76 2.11 14.04
CA VAL A 182 -1.45 1.77 13.49
C VAL A 182 -1.07 0.33 13.87
N SER A 183 -1.24 -0.04 15.15
CA SER A 183 -0.94 -1.39 15.61
C SER A 183 -1.85 -2.44 14.94
N LEU A 184 -3.12 -2.11 14.67
CA LEU A 184 -4.04 -3.00 13.93
C LEU A 184 -3.56 -3.27 12.50
N LEU A 185 -3.03 -2.25 11.82
CA LEU A 185 -2.44 -2.42 10.49
C LEU A 185 -1.14 -3.24 10.57
N ALA A 186 -0.27 -2.91 11.52
CA ALA A 186 0.98 -3.62 11.73
C ALA A 186 0.77 -5.12 12.04
N LEU A 187 -0.25 -5.45 12.83
CA LEU A 187 -0.64 -6.84 13.11
C LEU A 187 -0.94 -7.61 11.83
N GLN A 188 -1.63 -7.01 10.85
CA GLN A 188 -1.80 -7.67 9.57
C GLN A 188 -0.47 -7.94 8.87
N GLY A 189 0.45 -6.97 8.89
CA GLY A 189 1.78 -7.15 8.29
C GLY A 189 2.50 -8.34 8.90
N ILE A 190 2.55 -8.39 10.23
CA ILE A 190 3.15 -9.50 10.96
C ILE A 190 2.47 -10.82 10.59
N PHE A 191 1.14 -10.83 10.50
CA PHE A 191 0.41 -12.01 10.09
C PHE A 191 0.78 -12.50 8.68
N THR A 192 0.87 -11.60 7.70
CA THR A 192 1.35 -11.96 6.36
C THR A 192 2.80 -12.45 6.39
N MET A 193 3.65 -11.88 7.25
CA MET A 193 5.03 -12.32 7.45
C MET A 193 5.11 -13.73 8.05
N ILE A 194 4.23 -14.07 9.01
CA ILE A 194 4.15 -15.41 9.60
C ILE A 194 3.71 -16.43 8.55
N GLN A 195 2.65 -16.13 7.80
CA GLN A 195 2.08 -17.09 6.85
C GLN A 195 2.93 -17.30 5.59
N VAL A 196 3.46 -16.23 5.02
CA VAL A 196 4.13 -16.28 3.70
C VAL A 196 5.64 -16.39 3.86
N HIS A 197 6.20 -15.77 4.89
CA HIS A 197 7.64 -15.68 5.10
C HIS A 197 8.14 -16.47 6.32
N ASN A 198 7.29 -17.31 6.93
CA ASN A 198 7.60 -18.18 8.06
C ASN A 198 8.30 -17.43 9.20
N LEU A 199 7.84 -16.22 9.51
CA LEU A 199 8.31 -15.47 10.66
C LEU A 199 7.86 -16.16 11.95
N ASP A 200 8.80 -16.46 12.84
CA ASP A 200 8.48 -16.97 14.18
C ASP A 200 8.23 -15.80 15.15
N TYR A 201 6.97 -15.57 15.52
CA TYR A 201 6.59 -14.57 16.52
C TYR A 201 5.87 -15.22 17.72
N PRO A 202 6.60 -15.63 18.77
CA PRO A 202 6.04 -16.45 19.85
C PRO A 202 4.98 -15.72 20.69
N ASN A 203 5.08 -14.39 20.80
CA ASN A 203 4.20 -13.58 21.63
C ASN A 203 2.96 -13.06 20.88
N ILE A 204 2.63 -13.63 19.71
CA ILE A 204 1.53 -13.11 18.89
C ILE A 204 0.19 -13.12 19.62
N PHE A 205 -0.13 -14.21 20.31
CA PHE A 205 -1.42 -14.33 21.00
C PHE A 205 -1.50 -13.40 22.20
N ALA A 206 -0.41 -13.18 22.92
CA ALA A 206 -0.37 -12.22 24.02
C ALA A 206 -0.62 -10.79 23.50
N LYS A 207 -0.01 -10.44 22.36
CA LYS A 207 -0.22 -9.13 21.75
C LYS A 207 -1.63 -9.00 21.16
N LEU A 208 -2.12 -10.00 20.44
CA LEU A 208 -3.50 -10.05 19.94
C LEU A 208 -4.51 -9.89 21.09
N TYR A 209 -4.27 -10.59 22.20
CA TYR A 209 -5.07 -10.46 23.42
C TYR A 209 -5.07 -9.04 23.93
N SER A 210 -3.89 -8.40 24.04
CA SER A 210 -3.76 -7.01 24.52
C SER A 210 -4.54 -6.02 23.66
N MET A 211 -4.66 -6.25 22.35
CA MET A 211 -5.34 -5.35 21.43
C MET A 211 -6.86 -5.32 21.64
N PHE A 212 -7.45 -6.35 22.25
CA PHE A 212 -8.89 -6.43 22.54
C PHE A 212 -9.32 -5.47 23.66
N GLU A 213 -9.33 -4.17 23.37
CA GLU A 213 -9.74 -3.09 24.28
C GLU A 213 -11.05 -2.42 23.82
N PRO A 214 -11.79 -1.74 24.71
CA PRO A 214 -13.03 -1.04 24.36
C PRO A 214 -12.85 -0.03 23.22
N GLU A 215 -11.65 0.54 23.07
CA GLU A 215 -11.34 1.51 22.02
C GLU A 215 -11.48 0.96 20.60
N ILE A 216 -11.39 -0.36 20.40
CA ILE A 216 -11.51 -0.98 19.06
C ILE A 216 -12.84 -0.62 18.39
N PHE A 217 -13.93 -0.50 19.16
CA PHE A 217 -15.26 -0.26 18.60
C PHE A 217 -15.37 1.07 17.83
N HIS A 218 -14.51 2.02 18.15
CA HIS A 218 -14.42 3.32 17.47
C HIS A 218 -13.49 3.29 16.25
N THR A 219 -12.73 2.22 16.04
CA THR A 219 -11.78 2.11 14.92
C THR A 219 -12.45 1.61 13.66
N LYS A 220 -12.08 2.20 12.52
CA LYS A 220 -12.53 1.75 11.19
C LYS A 220 -11.98 0.36 10.81
N PHE A 221 -10.97 -0.14 11.52
CA PHE A 221 -10.28 -1.40 11.23
C PHE A 221 -10.77 -2.57 12.10
N LYS A 222 -11.83 -2.40 12.90
CA LYS A 222 -12.37 -3.47 13.77
C LYS A 222 -12.73 -4.75 13.02
N ALA A 223 -13.38 -4.65 11.85
CA ALA A 223 -13.75 -5.82 11.05
C ALA A 223 -12.51 -6.63 10.62
N ARG A 224 -11.42 -5.94 10.30
CA ARG A 224 -10.13 -6.54 9.94
C ARG A 224 -9.50 -7.26 11.13
N LEU A 225 -9.58 -6.68 12.34
CA LEU A 225 -9.11 -7.34 13.56
C LEU A 225 -9.89 -8.63 13.85
N PHE A 226 -11.23 -8.59 13.81
CA PHE A 226 -12.05 -9.78 14.06
C PHE A 226 -11.77 -10.87 13.03
N TYR A 227 -11.63 -10.51 11.75
CA TYR A 227 -11.24 -11.45 10.70
C TYR A 227 -9.88 -12.12 10.97
N LEU A 228 -8.85 -11.32 11.27
CA LEU A 228 -7.52 -11.84 11.57
C LEU A 228 -7.54 -12.71 12.84
N SER A 229 -8.32 -12.31 13.84
CA SER A 229 -8.45 -13.05 15.10
C SER A 229 -9.13 -14.39 14.91
N ASP A 230 -10.19 -14.48 14.09
CA ASP A 230 -10.85 -15.76 13.78
C ASP A 230 -9.85 -16.70 13.12
N LEU A 231 -9.07 -16.18 12.18
CA LEU A 231 -8.08 -16.97 11.48
C LEU A 231 -6.96 -17.47 12.42
N PHE A 232 -6.43 -16.63 13.30
CA PHE A 232 -5.43 -17.06 14.30
C PHE A 232 -5.99 -18.08 15.28
N LEU A 233 -7.20 -17.83 15.79
CA LEU A 233 -7.84 -18.70 16.78
C LEU A 233 -8.46 -19.97 16.16
N SER A 234 -8.50 -20.07 14.84
CA SER A 234 -8.84 -21.31 14.12
C SER A 234 -7.70 -22.32 14.05
N SER A 235 -6.49 -21.97 14.51
CA SER A 235 -5.36 -22.90 14.47
C SER A 235 -5.56 -24.07 15.45
N THR A 236 -5.19 -25.28 15.01
CA THR A 236 -5.45 -26.55 15.73
C THR A 236 -4.55 -26.78 16.93
N HIS A 237 -3.47 -26.01 17.08
CA HIS A 237 -2.43 -26.22 18.10
C HIS A 237 -2.55 -25.25 19.28
N LEU A 238 -3.73 -24.68 19.51
CA LEU A 238 -3.95 -23.72 20.59
C LEU A 238 -4.28 -24.41 21.91
N PRO A 239 -3.66 -23.99 23.03
CA PRO A 239 -4.08 -24.42 24.35
C PRO A 239 -5.52 -23.98 24.64
N GLU A 240 -6.35 -24.87 25.19
CA GLU A 240 -7.75 -24.57 25.55
C GLU A 240 -7.87 -23.35 26.48
N GLY A 241 -6.94 -23.21 27.44
CA GLY A 241 -6.91 -22.09 28.36
C GLY A 241 -6.72 -20.72 27.67
N LEU A 242 -6.00 -20.70 26.55
CA LEU A 242 -5.82 -19.49 25.74
C LEU A 242 -7.13 -19.12 25.06
N VAL A 243 -7.79 -20.08 24.40
CA VAL A 243 -9.09 -19.85 23.75
C VAL A 243 -10.14 -19.38 24.75
N ALA A 244 -10.20 -20.01 25.93
CA ALA A 244 -11.10 -19.61 27.01
C ALA A 244 -10.83 -18.18 27.51
N ALA A 245 -9.56 -17.76 27.58
CA ALA A 245 -9.21 -16.39 27.95
C ALA A 245 -9.71 -15.37 26.91
N PHE A 246 -9.58 -15.66 25.61
CA PHE A 246 -10.12 -14.83 24.54
C PHE A 246 -11.66 -14.76 24.59
N ALA A 247 -12.33 -15.90 24.73
CA ALA A 247 -13.79 -15.96 24.85
C ALA A 247 -14.29 -15.12 26.03
N LYS A 248 -13.65 -15.24 27.20
CA LYS A 248 -13.98 -14.44 28.40
C LYS A 248 -13.75 -12.94 28.18
N ARG A 249 -12.64 -12.56 27.53
CA ARG A 249 -12.34 -11.14 27.24
C ARG A 249 -13.35 -10.55 26.26
N LEU A 250 -13.70 -11.28 25.21
CA LEU A 250 -14.71 -10.88 24.23
C LEU A 250 -16.11 -10.78 24.86
N ALA A 251 -16.50 -11.73 25.72
CA ALA A 251 -17.77 -11.66 26.45
C ALA A 251 -17.85 -10.40 27.33
N ARG A 252 -16.74 -10.00 27.96
CA ARG A 252 -16.66 -8.75 28.72
C ARG A 252 -16.78 -7.53 27.84
N LEU A 253 -16.13 -7.53 26.66
CA LEU A 253 -16.23 -6.44 25.70
C LEU A 253 -17.64 -6.29 25.12
N ALA A 254 -18.36 -7.40 24.93
CA ALA A 254 -19.75 -7.38 24.46
C ALA A 254 -20.70 -6.60 25.37
N LEU A 255 -20.39 -6.47 26.68
CA LEU A 255 -21.19 -5.67 27.62
C LEU A 255 -21.08 -4.15 27.38
N VAL A 256 -20.03 -3.70 26.70
CA VAL A 256 -19.76 -2.27 26.43
C VAL A 256 -19.87 -1.96 24.93
N ALA A 257 -19.94 -2.99 24.08
CA ALA A 257 -20.01 -2.87 22.64
C ALA A 257 -21.35 -2.26 22.17
N PRO A 258 -21.36 -1.52 21.05
CA PRO A 258 -22.60 -1.11 20.39
C PRO A 258 -23.35 -2.32 19.81
N SER A 259 -24.67 -2.17 19.59
CA SER A 259 -25.57 -3.25 19.19
C SER A 259 -25.11 -4.05 17.96
N GLU A 260 -24.53 -3.39 16.96
CA GLU A 260 -24.02 -4.01 15.73
C GLU A 260 -22.85 -4.98 16.02
N ASP A 261 -21.96 -4.60 16.94
CA ASP A 261 -20.74 -5.37 17.25
C ASP A 261 -21.04 -6.55 18.19
N ILE A 262 -22.08 -6.45 19.04
CA ILE A 262 -22.49 -7.54 19.94
C ILE A 262 -22.81 -8.80 19.16
N ILE A 263 -23.52 -8.69 18.02
CA ILE A 263 -23.89 -9.84 17.19
C ILE A 263 -22.62 -10.55 16.68
N ILE A 264 -21.66 -9.78 16.16
CA ILE A 264 -20.40 -10.29 15.65
C ILE A 264 -19.62 -11.00 16.77
N ILE A 265 -19.53 -10.38 17.95
CA ILE A 265 -18.82 -10.96 19.10
C ILE A 265 -19.49 -12.25 19.57
N CYS A 266 -20.82 -12.29 19.68
CA CYS A 266 -21.54 -13.50 20.09
C CYS A 266 -21.34 -14.65 19.10
N MET A 267 -21.41 -14.38 17.80
CA MET A 267 -21.11 -15.37 16.77
C MET A 267 -19.66 -15.85 16.86
N PHE A 268 -18.72 -14.94 17.07
CA PHE A 268 -17.31 -15.27 17.22
C PHE A 268 -17.05 -16.16 18.44
N ILE A 269 -17.62 -15.83 19.61
CA ILE A 269 -17.52 -16.64 20.82
C ILE A 269 -18.16 -18.01 20.60
N GLY A 270 -19.34 -18.07 19.96
CA GLY A 270 -19.99 -19.32 19.62
C GLY A 270 -19.10 -20.22 18.76
N ASN A 271 -18.47 -19.65 17.73
CA ASN A 271 -17.51 -20.37 16.88
C ASN A 271 -16.28 -20.86 17.64
N LEU A 272 -15.78 -20.10 18.62
CA LEU A 272 -14.66 -20.53 19.46
C LEU A 272 -15.01 -21.69 20.39
N ILE A 273 -16.25 -21.74 20.89
CA ILE A 273 -16.71 -22.79 21.81
C ILE A 273 -17.06 -24.09 21.07
N LEU A 274 -17.54 -23.98 19.82
CA LEU A 274 -17.92 -25.14 19.01
C LEU A 274 -16.71 -25.88 18.41
N ARG A 275 -15.54 -25.24 18.34
CA ARG A 275 -14.29 -25.81 17.83
C ARG A 275 -13.55 -26.56 18.93
#